data_AF-A0A357M905-F1
#
_entry.id   AF-A0A357M905-F1
#
_cell.length_a   1.000
_cell.length_b   1.000
_cell.length_c   1.000
_cell.angle_alpha   90.00
_cell.angle_beta   90.00
_cell.angle_gamma   90.00
#
_symmetry.space_group_name_H-M   'P 1'
#
loop_
_entity.id
_entity.type
_entity.pdbx_description
1 polymer ?
#
loop_
_entity_poly.entity_id
_entity_poly.type
_entity_poly.pdbx_seq_one_letter_code
_entity_poly.pdbx_strand_id
1 'polypeptide(L)' 'DWEVPQEWIVFCPRIVQAVSLIIQNFTQPGDQVLIHTPAYQPVAKSVELNNRVLVESPLREVN' A
#
# COMPACT_ATOMS: atom_id res chain seq x y z
N ASP A 1 -26.43 3.70 -9.13
CA ASP A 1 -25.87 3.05 -7.93
C ASP A 1 -24.67 2.19 -8.31
N TRP A 2 -23.58 2.26 -7.56
CA TRP A 2 -22.39 1.42 -7.78
C TRP A 2 -22.52 0.16 -6.93
N GLU A 3 -22.65 -1.00 -7.58
CA GLU A 3 -22.67 -2.30 -6.90
C GLU A 3 -21.25 -2.85 -6.77
N VAL A 4 -20.84 -3.23 -5.56
CA VAL A 4 -19.54 -3.87 -5.32
C VAL A 4 -19.73 -5.38 -5.36
N PRO A 5 -19.12 -6.10 -6.31
CA PRO A 5 -19.22 -7.56 -6.38
C PRO A 5 -18.65 -8.21 -5.11
N GLN A 6 -19.37 -9.17 -4.53
CA GLN A 6 -18.99 -9.81 -3.27
C GLN A 6 -17.65 -10.53 -3.39
N GLU A 7 -17.33 -11.07 -4.57
CA GLU A 7 -16.07 -11.74 -4.88
C GLU A 7 -14.84 -10.82 -4.85
N TRP A 8 -15.02 -9.49 -4.86
CA TRP A 8 -13.91 -8.54 -4.69
C TRP A 8 -13.52 -8.36 -3.23
N ILE A 9 -14.36 -8.82 -2.29
CA ILE A 9 -14.17 -8.65 -0.85
C ILE A 9 -13.53 -9.91 -0.28
N VAL A 10 -12.28 -9.79 0.17
CA VAL A 10 -11.52 -10.89 0.76
C VAL A 10 -11.16 -10.55 2.20
N PHE A 11 -11.40 -11.49 3.12
CA PHE A 11 -11.00 -11.33 4.51
C PHE A 11 -9.47 -11.41 4.64
N CYS A 12 -8.86 -10.44 5.33
CA CYS A 12 -7.47 -10.50 5.73
C CYS A 12 -7.34 -10.18 7.22
N PRO A 13 -6.66 -11.02 8.02
CA PRO A 13 -6.63 -10.86 9.47
C PRO A 13 -5.80 -9.66 9.95
N ARG A 14 -4.88 -9.12 9.12
CA ARG A 14 -4.02 -7.98 9.50
C ARG A 14 -3.72 -7.06 8.31
N ILE A 15 -3.90 -5.75 8.50
CA ILE A 15 -3.71 -4.75 7.45
C ILE A 15 -2.30 -4.74 6.84
N VAL A 16 -1.25 -4.86 7.67
CA VAL A 16 0.15 -4.85 7.18
C VAL A 16 0.44 -6.09 6.32
N GLN A 17 -0.22 -7.22 6.60
CA GLN A 17 -0.12 -8.42 5.77
C GLN A 17 -0.82 -8.24 4.43
N ALA A 18 -2.04 -7.66 4.43
CA ALA A 18 -2.75 -7.34 3.20
C ALA A 18 -1.89 -6.45 2.29
N VAL A 19 -1.27 -5.41 2.85
CA VAL A 19 -0.40 -4.49 2.09
C VAL A 19 0.82 -5.23 1.54
N SER A 20 1.46 -6.09 2.34
CA SER A 20 2.61 -6.89 1.87
C SER A 20 2.22 -7.83 0.73
N LEU A 21 1.05 -8.47 0.80
CA LEU A 21 0.52 -9.30 -0.27
C LEU A 21 0.27 -8.48 -1.55
N ILE A 22 -0.30 -7.29 -1.43
CA ILE A 22 -0.51 -6.39 -2.57
C ILE A 22 0.84 -6.02 -3.21
N ILE A 23 1.82 -5.59 -2.41
CA ILE A 23 3.16 -5.26 -2.91
C ILE A 23 3.78 -6.46 -3.64
N GLN A 24 3.74 -7.64 -3.04
CA GLN A 24 4.32 -8.86 -3.61
C GLN A 24 3.68 -9.29 -4.93
N ASN A 25 2.36 -9.17 -5.06
CA ASN A 25 1.62 -9.65 -6.23
C ASN A 25 1.61 -8.65 -7.40
N PHE A 26 1.76 -7.35 -7.13
CA PHE A 26 1.60 -6.30 -8.14
C PHE A 26 2.88 -5.55 -8.50
N THR A 27 4.02 -5.88 -7.87
CA THR A 27 5.33 -5.25 -8.15
C THR A 27 6.43 -6.29 -8.07
N GLN A 28 7.65 -5.94 -8.47
CA GLN A 28 8.86 -6.73 -8.31
C GLN A 28 9.85 -6.08 -7.33
N PRO A 29 10.79 -6.85 -6.74
CA PRO A 29 11.90 -6.26 -6.00
C PRO A 29 12.65 -5.20 -6.82
N GLY A 30 12.93 -4.06 -6.21
CA GLY A 30 13.52 -2.88 -6.87
C GLY A 30 12.52 -1.89 -7.44
N ASP A 31 11.26 -2.28 -7.66
CA ASP A 31 10.22 -1.35 -8.10
C ASP A 31 9.95 -0.25 -7.05
N GLN A 32 9.53 0.91 -7.54
CA GLN A 32 9.17 2.05 -6.71
C GLN A 32 7.70 1.99 -6.30
N VAL A 33 7.41 2.26 -5.02
CA VAL A 33 6.05 2.37 -4.49
C VAL A 33 5.87 3.74 -3.86
N LEU A 34 4.91 4.50 -4.37
CA LEU A 34 4.60 5.85 -3.89
C LEU A 34 3.63 5.80 -2.70
N ILE A 35 3.94 6.56 -1.64
CA ILE A 35 3.06 6.76 -0.49
C ILE A 35 2.91 8.26 -0.21
N HIS A 36 1.68 8.69 0.04
CA HIS A 36 1.40 10.04 0.48
C HIS A 36 1.76 10.23 1.96
N THR A 37 2.48 11.30 2.30
CA THR A 37 2.89 11.58 3.69
C THR A 37 2.19 12.81 4.29
N PRO A 38 1.93 12.84 5.61
CA PRO A 38 2.27 11.81 6.60
C PRO A 38 1.41 10.54 6.48
N ALA A 39 2.04 9.36 6.62
CA ALA A 39 1.38 8.05 6.53
C ALA A 39 1.63 7.19 7.77
N TYR A 40 0.81 6.14 7.93
CA TYR A 40 1.00 5.12 8.96
C TYR A 40 2.30 4.34 8.71
N GLN A 41 3.29 4.52 9.60
CA GLN A 41 4.66 4.06 9.41
C GLN A 41 4.80 2.56 9.10
N PRO A 42 4.05 1.63 9.73
CA PRO A 42 4.13 0.20 9.39
C PRO A 42 3.73 -0.13 7.95
N VAL A 43 2.80 0.63 7.34
CA VAL A 43 2.47 0.49 5.90
C VAL A 43 3.63 0.96 5.04
N ALA A 44 4.21 2.12 5.34
CA ALA A 44 5.39 2.60 4.62
C ALA A 44 6.58 1.64 4.73
N LYS A 45 6.82 1.10 5.93
CA LYS A 45 7.91 0.15 6.16
C LYS A 45 7.73 -1.17 5.40
N SER A 46 6.48 -1.57 5.15
CA SER A 46 6.20 -2.79 4.39
C SER A 46 6.75 -2.72 2.95
N VAL A 47 6.90 -1.55 2.35
CA VAL A 47 7.52 -1.37 1.03
C VAL A 47 8.96 -1.86 1.05
N GLU A 48 9.77 -1.30 1.96
CA GLU A 48 11.20 -1.63 2.07
C GLU A 48 11.42 -3.07 2.54
N LEU A 49 10.59 -3.56 3.48
CA LEU A 49 10.65 -4.95 3.95
C LEU A 49 10.35 -5.97 2.85
N ASN A 50 9.62 -5.56 1.82
CA ASN A 50 9.38 -6.35 0.63
C ASN A 50 10.43 -6.06 -0.46
N ASN A 51 11.55 -5.40 -0.18
CA ASN A 51 12.60 -5.08 -1.16
C ASN A 51 12.12 -4.15 -2.30
N ARG A 52 11.14 -3.29 -2.04
CA ARG A 52 10.75 -2.20 -2.96
C ARG A 52 11.34 -0.88 -2.48
N VAL A 53 11.41 0.11 -3.37
CA VAL A 53 11.90 1.45 -3.04
C VAL A 53 10.72 2.34 -2.67
N LEU A 54 10.72 2.86 -1.44
CA LEU A 54 9.71 3.81 -1.00
C LEU A 54 9.93 5.19 -1.65
N VAL A 55 8.88 5.74 -2.25
CA VAL A 55 8.84 7.11 -2.76
C VAL A 55 7.78 7.89 -1.98
N GLU A 56 8.19 8.97 -1.34
CA GLU A 56 7.26 9.80 -0.56
C GLU A 56 6.69 10.94 -1.39
N SER A 57 5.39 11.19 -1.24
CA SER A 57 4.67 12.31 -1.84
C SER A 57 4.00 13.13 -0.74
N PRO A 58 4.65 14.19 -0.23
CA PRO A 58 4.09 14.99 0.86
C PRO A 58 2.78 15.66 0.43
N LEU A 59 1.72 15.40 1.20
CA LEU A 59 0.45 16.08 1.03
C LEU A 59 0.61 17.56 1.37
N ARG A 60 -0.14 18.40 0.65
CA ARG A 60 -0.18 19.85 0.87
C ARG A 60 -1.59 20.24 1.23
N GLU A 61 -1.73 21.00 2.31
CA GLU A 61 -2.98 21.70 2.61
C GLU A 61 -3.14 22.84 1.59
N VAL A 62 -4.29 22.87 0.91
CA VAL A 62 -4.63 23.92 -0.05
C VAL A 62 -5.85 24.64 0.51
N ASN A 63 -5.63 25.89 0.91
CA ASN A 63 -6.67 26.80 1.39
C ASN A 63 -7.27 27.60 0.23
#